data_AF-A0A8T5MYS2-F1
#
_entry.id   AF-A0A8T5MYS2-F1
#
_cell.length_a   1.000
_cell.length_b   1.000
_cell.length_c   1.000
_cell.angle_alpha   90.00
_cell.angle_beta   90.00
_cell.angle_gamma   90.00
#
_symmetry.space_group_name_H-M   'P 1'
#
loop_
_entity.id
_entity.type
_entity.pdbx_description
1 polymer ?
#
loop_
_entity_poly.entity_id
_entity_poly.type
_entity_poly.pdbx_seq_one_letter_code
_entity_poly.pdbx_strand_id
1 'polypeptide(L)'
;MKADLLIKNATQLLTVKSDKPKVKGEMEDLGIINDGAVAVRNNRIFRIDKKINIDAKKTIDASNRVVMPGFVDPHTHLVFSGSRENELKMKLKGKTYLEILESGGGIHFTVNKTRKADIKELVAIGLSRLDEMLLNGTTTVEAKSGYGLNPKDEIKCLKVINELNKRHIVDVVPTFLGAHAIPSEFKSNHDKYVDLIINDMLPKTGNLAEFCDVFCEKNVFTIEQARKILDEGKKFGLTPKMHADELYCTGGAELASETGCISADHLLRASDTGIKKMAKKGVVGVLLPGTSFTTMEKYADARKYINYGLPVALASDFNPNCWINNMGFITALACYNMRMTPAEAISASTINAAFAIGKEKEVGSLEPGKKADILILNVPNYESIPYRLGMGVVDTVIKKGKVVVEEGKLRK
;
A
#
# COMPACT_ATOMS: atom_id res chain seq x y z
N MET A 1 -25.22 21.26 -18.63
CA MET A 1 -24.98 20.43 -17.43
C MET A 1 -23.93 21.14 -16.57
N LYS A 2 -24.08 21.19 -15.25
CA LYS A 2 -23.15 21.90 -14.34
C LYS A 2 -22.27 20.88 -13.59
N ALA A 3 -20.96 21.12 -13.53
CA ALA A 3 -20.02 20.32 -12.74
C ALA A 3 -19.93 20.83 -11.29
N ASP A 4 -19.53 19.98 -10.35
CA ASP A 4 -19.24 20.41 -8.98
C ASP A 4 -17.85 21.04 -8.89
N LEU A 5 -16.87 20.43 -9.55
CA LEU A 5 -15.49 20.91 -9.61
C LEU A 5 -14.96 20.75 -11.04
N LEU A 6 -14.23 21.76 -11.53
CA LEU A 6 -13.47 21.72 -12.77
C LEU A 6 -12.00 22.05 -12.47
N ILE A 7 -11.09 21.14 -12.80
CA ILE A 7 -9.64 21.40 -12.81
C ILE A 7 -9.25 21.59 -14.27
N LYS A 8 -8.62 22.71 -14.62
CA LYS A 8 -8.27 23.06 -16.01
C LYS A 8 -6.81 23.44 -16.16
N ASN A 9 -6.32 23.44 -17.40
CA ASN A 9 -4.98 23.91 -17.79
C ASN A 9 -3.83 23.13 -17.11
N ALA A 10 -4.05 21.88 -16.73
CA ALA A 10 -2.97 21.05 -16.18
C ALA A 10 -1.88 20.90 -17.25
N THR A 11 -0.63 21.30 -16.93
CA THR A 11 0.48 21.16 -17.89
C THR A 11 0.61 19.73 -18.37
N GLN A 12 0.50 18.77 -17.44
CA GLN A 12 0.29 17.37 -17.75
C GLN A 12 -0.84 16.82 -16.87
N LEU A 13 -1.88 16.29 -17.51
CA LEU A 13 -2.90 15.49 -16.86
C LEU A 13 -2.61 14.01 -17.13
N LEU A 14 -2.22 13.26 -16.09
CA LEU A 14 -1.95 11.83 -16.16
C LEU A 14 -3.25 11.08 -15.90
N THR A 15 -3.76 10.34 -16.88
CA THR A 15 -4.97 9.54 -16.68
C THR A 15 -4.67 8.20 -16.04
N VAL A 16 -3.53 7.60 -16.39
CA VAL A 16 -3.11 6.26 -15.95
C VAL A 16 -4.20 5.21 -16.17
N LYS A 17 -5.02 5.41 -17.21
CA LYS A 17 -6.15 4.53 -17.54
C LYS A 17 -5.65 3.12 -17.82
N SER A 18 -6.33 2.12 -17.25
CA SER A 18 -6.09 0.71 -17.57
C SER A 18 -7.25 -0.18 -17.12
N ASP A 19 -7.63 -1.14 -17.96
CA ASP A 19 -8.65 -2.16 -17.64
C ASP A 19 -8.03 -3.43 -17.02
N LYS A 20 -6.70 -3.54 -17.03
CA LYS A 20 -5.90 -4.64 -16.46
C LYS A 20 -4.64 -4.08 -15.77
N PRO A 21 -3.97 -4.84 -14.89
CA PRO A 21 -2.67 -4.40 -14.37
C PRO A 21 -1.69 -4.14 -15.52
N LYS A 22 -1.02 -2.98 -15.50
CA LYS A 22 -0.01 -2.62 -16.50
C LYS A 22 1.25 -3.46 -16.27
N VAL A 23 1.80 -4.00 -17.36
CA VAL A 23 3.03 -4.82 -17.35
C VAL A 23 4.00 -4.37 -18.43
N LYS A 24 5.31 -4.61 -18.23
CA LYS A 24 6.35 -4.26 -19.21
C LYS A 24 6.20 -2.80 -19.67
N GLY A 25 6.33 -2.54 -20.97
CA GLY A 25 6.16 -1.21 -21.56
C GLY A 25 4.78 -0.58 -21.37
N GLU A 26 3.73 -1.34 -21.01
CA GLU A 26 2.42 -0.73 -20.69
C GLU A 26 2.49 0.16 -19.45
N MET A 27 3.47 -0.07 -18.56
CA MET A 27 3.70 0.74 -17.35
C MET A 27 4.28 2.14 -17.67
N GLU A 28 4.86 2.32 -18.86
CA GLU A 28 5.38 3.62 -19.35
C GLU A 28 4.25 4.53 -19.85
N ASP A 29 3.10 3.95 -20.24
CA ASP A 29 1.97 4.72 -20.75
C ASP A 29 1.14 5.32 -19.61
N LEU A 30 1.33 6.60 -19.34
CA LEU A 30 0.56 7.35 -18.35
C LEU A 30 -0.73 7.97 -18.91
N GLY A 31 -1.00 7.82 -20.22
CA GLY A 31 -2.13 8.48 -20.89
C GLY A 31 -2.14 9.99 -20.67
N ILE A 32 -1.01 10.64 -20.97
CA ILE A 32 -0.76 12.06 -20.71
C ILE A 32 -1.58 12.93 -21.65
N ILE A 33 -2.35 13.88 -21.09
CA ILE A 33 -3.04 14.94 -21.81
C ILE A 33 -2.39 16.27 -21.46
N ASN A 34 -1.65 16.85 -22.40
CA ASN A 34 -1.06 18.17 -22.24
C ASN A 34 -2.16 19.25 -22.28
N ASP A 35 -2.05 20.24 -21.39
CA ASP A 35 -3.06 21.28 -21.14
C ASP A 35 -4.42 20.71 -20.70
N GLY A 36 -4.42 19.54 -20.06
CA GLY A 36 -5.62 18.76 -19.77
C GLY A 36 -6.56 19.39 -18.75
N ALA A 37 -7.81 18.90 -18.77
CA ALA A 37 -8.85 19.27 -17.83
C ALA A 37 -9.64 18.05 -17.35
N VAL A 38 -10.10 18.09 -16.10
CA VAL A 38 -10.97 17.07 -15.49
C VAL A 38 -12.14 17.75 -14.79
N ALA A 39 -13.35 17.30 -15.12
CA ALA A 39 -14.59 17.74 -14.50
C ALA A 39 -15.14 16.65 -13.59
N VAL A 40 -15.59 17.05 -12.41
CA VAL A 40 -16.11 16.19 -11.35
C VAL A 40 -17.56 16.53 -11.08
N ARG A 41 -18.38 15.50 -10.88
CA ARG A 41 -19.79 15.62 -10.51
C ARG A 41 -20.21 14.46 -9.61
N ASN A 42 -20.97 14.75 -8.56
CA ASN A 42 -21.45 13.75 -7.60
C ASN A 42 -20.30 12.87 -7.06
N ASN A 43 -19.20 13.50 -6.65
CA ASN A 43 -18.00 12.85 -6.11
C ASN A 43 -17.24 11.92 -7.08
N ARG A 44 -17.64 11.87 -8.36
CA ARG A 44 -17.06 11.02 -9.40
C ARG A 44 -16.52 11.86 -10.55
N ILE A 45 -15.52 11.31 -11.24
CA ILE A 45 -14.99 11.89 -12.46
C ILE A 45 -16.10 11.82 -13.51
N PHE A 46 -16.45 12.96 -14.07
CA PHE A 46 -17.51 13.05 -15.07
C PHE A 46 -16.94 13.11 -16.49
N ARG A 47 -15.91 13.91 -16.71
CA ARG A 47 -15.30 14.09 -18.02
C ARG A 47 -13.83 14.43 -17.90
N ILE A 48 -13.04 13.93 -18.83
CA ILE A 48 -11.62 14.25 -19.02
C ILE A 48 -11.45 14.63 -20.48
N ASP A 49 -10.73 15.71 -20.75
CA ASP A 49 -10.47 16.19 -22.11
C ASP A 49 -9.28 17.16 -22.10
N LYS A 50 -8.79 17.56 -23.27
CA LYS A 50 -7.84 18.67 -23.37
C LYS A 50 -8.49 19.99 -22.91
N LYS A 51 -9.73 20.26 -23.32
CA LYS A 51 -10.47 21.45 -22.87
C LYS A 51 -11.91 21.08 -22.55
N ILE A 52 -12.40 21.52 -21.41
CA ILE A 52 -13.78 21.30 -20.97
C ILE A 52 -14.46 22.66 -20.80
N ASN A 53 -15.40 22.98 -21.69
CA ASN A 53 -16.22 24.19 -21.62
C ASN A 53 -17.55 23.86 -20.92
N ILE A 54 -17.53 23.83 -19.58
CA ILE A 54 -18.68 23.52 -18.73
C ILE A 54 -18.69 24.46 -17.53
N ASP A 55 -19.86 24.96 -17.13
CA ASP A 55 -20.02 25.71 -15.88
C ASP A 55 -19.78 24.80 -14.66
N ALA A 56 -19.03 25.27 -13.67
CA ALA A 56 -18.65 24.51 -12.48
C ALA A 56 -18.81 25.34 -11.21
N LYS A 57 -19.23 24.71 -10.10
CA LYS A 57 -19.37 25.42 -8.81
C LYS A 57 -18.01 25.92 -8.27
N LYS A 58 -16.95 25.11 -8.41
CA LYS A 58 -15.56 25.50 -8.14
C LYS A 58 -14.72 25.22 -9.39
N THR A 59 -13.82 26.15 -9.73
CA THR A 59 -12.81 25.94 -10.77
C THR A 59 -11.43 26.10 -10.15
N ILE A 60 -10.52 25.18 -10.46
CA ILE A 60 -9.11 25.23 -10.07
C ILE A 60 -8.27 25.33 -11.35
N ASP A 61 -7.36 26.31 -11.38
CA ASP A 61 -6.37 26.42 -12.44
C ASP A 61 -5.11 25.62 -12.05
N ALA A 62 -4.76 24.62 -12.87
CA ALA A 62 -3.60 23.77 -12.69
C ALA A 62 -2.46 24.11 -13.67
N SER A 63 -2.42 25.36 -14.17
CA SER A 63 -1.31 25.84 -14.98
C SER A 63 0.03 25.66 -14.28
N ASN A 64 1.04 25.19 -15.02
CA ASN A 64 2.40 24.86 -14.53
C ASN A 64 2.44 23.73 -13.49
N ARG A 65 1.39 22.89 -13.44
CA ARG A 65 1.25 21.79 -12.48
C ARG A 65 0.94 20.48 -13.18
N VAL A 66 1.26 19.39 -12.51
CA VAL A 66 0.83 18.04 -12.89
C VAL A 66 -0.45 17.70 -12.14
N VAL A 67 -1.40 17.06 -12.84
CA VAL A 67 -2.61 16.50 -12.25
C VAL A 67 -2.61 14.99 -12.49
N MET A 68 -2.83 14.20 -11.46
CA MET A 68 -2.81 12.73 -11.55
C MET A 68 -3.80 12.09 -10.57
N PRO A 69 -4.08 10.78 -10.65
CA PRO A 69 -4.86 10.09 -9.63
C PRO A 69 -4.21 10.22 -8.25
N GLY A 70 -5.02 10.14 -7.20
CA GLY A 70 -4.56 9.92 -5.84
C GLY A 70 -3.64 8.70 -5.74
N PHE A 71 -2.60 8.77 -4.91
CA PHE A 71 -1.79 7.59 -4.63
C PHE A 71 -2.64 6.53 -3.94
N VAL A 72 -2.34 5.28 -4.28
CA VAL A 72 -2.87 4.09 -3.59
C VAL A 72 -1.68 3.43 -2.92
N ASP A 73 -1.75 3.24 -1.61
CA ASP A 73 -0.73 2.56 -0.83
C ASP A 73 -1.24 1.16 -0.45
N PRO A 74 -0.88 0.10 -1.22
CA PRO A 74 -1.53 -1.19 -1.15
C PRO A 74 -0.99 -2.12 -0.04
N HIS A 75 -0.09 -1.61 0.80
CA HIS A 75 0.53 -2.38 1.87
C HIS A 75 0.99 -1.48 3.03
N THR A 76 0.28 -1.53 4.16
CA THR A 76 0.73 -0.89 5.41
C THR A 76 0.36 -1.68 6.65
N HIS A 77 1.07 -1.43 7.74
CA HIS A 77 0.65 -1.80 9.09
C HIS A 77 0.28 -0.54 9.86
N LEU A 78 -0.78 0.17 9.42
CA LEU A 78 -1.19 1.46 9.97
C LEU A 78 -1.51 1.45 11.48
N VAL A 79 -2.01 0.32 12.00
CA VAL A 79 -2.53 0.21 13.38
C VAL A 79 -1.51 -0.45 14.30
N PHE A 80 -0.82 0.38 15.09
CA PHE A 80 0.09 -0.04 16.16
C PHE A 80 0.31 1.09 17.16
N SER A 81 0.68 0.75 18.40
CA SER A 81 1.12 1.73 19.41
C SER A 81 2.64 1.63 19.63
N GLY A 82 3.24 2.76 20.03
CA GLY A 82 4.69 2.91 20.22
C GLY A 82 5.48 3.07 18.92
N SER A 83 6.80 3.10 19.07
CA SER A 83 7.78 3.34 18.00
C SER A 83 9.08 2.56 18.30
N ARG A 84 9.87 2.27 17.26
CA ARG A 84 11.09 1.43 17.34
C ARG A 84 12.37 2.20 16.98
N GLU A 85 12.39 3.51 17.16
CA GLU A 85 13.52 4.39 16.85
C GLU A 85 14.81 3.99 17.57
N ASN A 86 14.70 3.41 18.77
CA ASN A 86 15.86 2.91 19.52
C ASN A 86 16.63 1.81 18.78
N GLU A 87 15.98 1.08 17.87
CA GLU A 87 16.61 0.05 17.07
C GLU A 87 17.49 0.60 15.97
N LEU A 88 17.30 1.86 15.55
CA LEU A 88 18.18 2.49 14.56
C LEU A 88 19.63 2.45 15.03
N LYS A 89 19.88 2.76 16.31
CA LYS A 89 21.22 2.67 16.91
C LYS A 89 21.78 1.24 16.88
N MET A 90 20.93 0.23 16.99
CA MET A 90 21.34 -1.18 16.95
C MET A 90 21.68 -1.62 15.52
N LYS A 91 20.85 -1.26 14.55
CA LYS A 91 21.10 -1.48 13.12
C LYS A 91 22.41 -0.84 12.67
N LEU A 92 22.66 0.41 13.07
CA LEU A 92 23.89 1.14 12.75
C LEU A 92 25.15 0.51 13.39
N LYS A 93 24.99 -0.29 14.44
CA LYS A 93 26.08 -1.08 15.03
C LYS A 93 26.24 -2.45 14.36
N GLY A 94 25.51 -2.72 13.28
CA GLY A 94 25.57 -3.97 12.53
C GLY A 94 24.77 -5.13 13.14
N LYS A 95 23.90 -4.87 14.13
CA LYS A 95 23.03 -5.94 14.65
C LYS A 95 22.01 -6.36 13.59
N THR A 96 21.92 -7.67 13.38
CA THR A 96 20.91 -8.31 12.54
C THR A 96 19.51 -8.17 13.13
N TYR A 97 18.48 -8.35 12.30
CA TYR A 97 17.09 -8.36 12.74
C TYR A 97 16.83 -9.36 13.90
N LEU A 98 17.43 -10.55 13.81
CA LEU A 98 17.29 -11.60 14.83
C LEU A 98 17.92 -11.17 16.17
N GLU A 99 19.11 -10.59 16.16
CA GLU A 99 19.77 -10.11 17.39
C GLU A 99 19.01 -8.95 18.05
N ILE A 100 18.34 -8.11 17.25
CA ILE A 100 17.47 -7.04 17.76
C ILE A 100 16.23 -7.64 18.46
N LEU A 101 15.62 -8.65 17.84
CA LEU A 101 14.49 -9.39 18.41
C LEU A 101 14.87 -10.05 19.75
N GLU A 102 16.04 -10.70 19.82
CA GLU A 102 16.57 -11.33 21.04
C GLU A 102 16.86 -10.33 22.16
N SER A 103 17.19 -9.09 21.81
CA SER A 103 17.44 -8.00 22.77
C SER A 103 16.14 -7.37 23.32
N GLY A 104 14.97 -7.95 23.03
CA GLY A 104 13.67 -7.43 23.47
C GLY A 104 13.08 -6.32 22.59
N GLY A 105 13.71 -6.03 21.44
CA GLY A 105 13.16 -5.20 20.38
C GLY A 105 12.26 -6.01 19.44
N GLY A 106 12.21 -5.61 18.18
CA GLY A 106 11.53 -6.38 17.15
C GLY A 106 10.01 -6.23 17.18
N ILE A 107 9.35 -7.10 16.42
CA ILE A 107 7.89 -7.18 16.36
C ILE A 107 7.24 -7.36 17.75
N HIS A 108 7.85 -8.13 18.65
CA HIS A 108 7.26 -8.40 19.97
C HIS A 108 7.16 -7.15 20.85
N PHE A 109 8.07 -6.18 20.70
CA PHE A 109 7.96 -4.89 21.37
C PHE A 109 6.67 -4.17 20.95
N THR A 110 6.42 -4.07 19.64
CA THR A 110 5.21 -3.46 19.07
C THR A 110 3.95 -4.24 19.44
N VAL A 111 3.99 -5.57 19.42
CA VAL A 111 2.87 -6.42 19.85
C VAL A 111 2.49 -6.10 21.29
N ASN A 112 3.45 -6.06 22.20
CA ASN A 112 3.20 -5.75 23.61
C ASN A 112 2.59 -4.36 23.81
N LYS A 113 3.05 -3.35 23.08
CA LYS A 113 2.48 -1.99 23.12
C LYS A 113 1.06 -1.96 22.57
N THR A 114 0.83 -2.60 21.42
CA THR A 114 -0.46 -2.62 20.73
C THR A 114 -1.51 -3.43 21.49
N ARG A 115 -1.14 -4.54 22.15
CA ARG A 115 -2.03 -5.30 23.05
C ARG A 115 -2.50 -4.45 24.25
N LYS A 116 -1.61 -3.62 24.82
CA LYS A 116 -1.93 -2.75 25.96
C LYS A 116 -2.81 -1.55 25.60
N ALA A 117 -2.61 -0.98 24.41
CA ALA A 117 -3.43 0.13 23.93
C ALA A 117 -4.89 -0.28 23.74
N ASP A 118 -5.80 0.64 24.07
CA ASP A 118 -7.23 0.44 23.83
C ASP A 118 -7.64 0.87 22.41
N ILE A 119 -8.89 0.61 22.03
CA ILE A 119 -9.40 0.97 20.70
C ILE A 119 -9.38 2.48 20.48
N LYS A 120 -9.70 3.30 21.49
CA LYS A 120 -9.79 4.75 21.34
C LYS A 120 -8.42 5.35 21.07
N GLU A 121 -7.39 4.89 21.80
CA GLU A 121 -6.00 5.26 21.59
C GLU A 121 -5.54 4.90 20.18
N LEU A 122 -5.74 3.64 19.76
CA LEU A 122 -5.31 3.17 18.44
C LEU A 122 -6.04 3.89 17.29
N VAL A 123 -7.33 4.23 17.47
CA VAL A 123 -8.06 5.04 16.50
C VAL A 123 -7.49 6.47 16.43
N ALA A 124 -7.20 7.11 17.57
CA ALA A 124 -6.62 8.46 17.57
C ALA A 124 -5.24 8.48 16.86
N ILE A 125 -4.40 7.49 17.15
CA ILE A 125 -3.10 7.32 16.49
C ILE A 125 -3.28 7.10 14.98
N GLY A 126 -4.18 6.20 14.59
CA GLY A 126 -4.45 5.90 13.18
C GLY A 126 -4.99 7.09 12.39
N LEU A 127 -5.85 7.92 13.00
CA LEU A 127 -6.35 9.15 12.36
C LEU A 127 -5.23 10.14 12.09
N SER A 128 -4.33 10.38 13.06
CA SER A 128 -3.17 11.25 12.87
C SER A 128 -2.26 10.76 11.74
N ARG A 129 -2.05 9.45 11.63
CA ARG A 129 -1.24 8.85 10.56
C ARG A 129 -1.92 8.99 9.20
N LEU A 130 -3.25 8.84 9.13
CA LEU A 130 -3.99 9.04 7.89
C LEU A 130 -3.98 10.50 7.43
N ASP A 131 -4.00 11.45 8.37
CA ASP A 131 -3.79 12.88 8.09
C ASP A 131 -2.41 13.11 7.42
N GLU A 132 -1.34 12.51 7.96
CA GLU A 132 0.00 12.57 7.38
C GLU A 132 0.07 11.92 5.98
N MET A 133 -0.52 10.74 5.81
CA MET A 133 -0.60 10.05 4.52
C MET A 133 -1.36 10.89 3.47
N LEU A 134 -2.47 11.50 3.88
CA LEU A 134 -3.29 12.34 3.03
C LEU A 134 -2.55 13.61 2.61
N LEU A 135 -1.82 14.25 3.52
CA LEU A 135 -0.92 15.38 3.20
C LEU A 135 0.12 15.01 2.14
N ASN A 136 0.57 13.76 2.14
CA ASN A 136 1.52 13.22 1.16
C ASN A 136 0.84 12.62 -0.10
N GLY A 137 -0.47 12.84 -0.28
CA GLY A 137 -1.21 12.47 -1.50
C GLY A 137 -1.79 11.05 -1.52
N THR A 138 -1.70 10.28 -0.45
CA THR A 138 -2.36 8.98 -0.36
C THR A 138 -3.86 9.16 -0.15
N THR A 139 -4.66 8.61 -1.07
CA THR A 139 -6.12 8.73 -1.05
C THR A 139 -6.83 7.41 -0.74
N THR A 140 -6.12 6.29 -0.94
CA THR A 140 -6.57 4.93 -0.58
C THR A 140 -5.38 4.19 0.01
N VAL A 141 -5.60 3.47 1.11
CA VAL A 141 -4.56 2.71 1.81
C VAL A 141 -5.10 1.35 2.22
N GLU A 142 -4.27 0.32 2.12
CA GLU A 142 -4.51 -0.96 2.78
C GLU A 142 -3.86 -0.97 4.15
N ALA A 143 -4.58 -1.46 5.16
CA ALA A 143 -4.10 -1.55 6.52
C ALA A 143 -4.27 -2.97 7.06
N LYS A 144 -3.17 -3.55 7.52
CA LYS A 144 -3.10 -4.90 8.05
C LYS A 144 -3.23 -4.90 9.58
N SER A 145 -3.80 -5.97 10.12
CA SER A 145 -3.62 -6.33 11.52
C SER A 145 -2.22 -6.93 11.75
N GLY A 146 -2.04 -7.85 12.70
CA GLY A 146 -0.77 -8.56 12.90
C GLY A 146 0.14 -8.03 13.99
N TYR A 147 -0.29 -7.01 14.74
CA TYR A 147 0.34 -6.63 16.02
C TYR A 147 -0.49 -7.04 17.25
N GLY A 148 -1.51 -7.89 17.06
CA GLY A 148 -2.25 -8.52 18.16
C GLY A 148 -1.73 -9.92 18.49
N LEU A 149 -1.50 -10.75 17.47
CA LEU A 149 -1.04 -12.15 17.56
C LEU A 149 -1.85 -13.04 18.51
N ASN A 150 -3.08 -12.67 18.84
CA ASN A 150 -4.02 -13.48 19.62
C ASN A 150 -5.46 -13.12 19.18
N PRO A 151 -6.47 -13.95 19.49
CA PRO A 151 -7.82 -13.72 18.98
C PRO A 151 -8.43 -12.38 19.43
N LYS A 152 -8.18 -11.94 20.67
CA LYS A 152 -8.75 -10.70 21.18
C LYS A 152 -8.16 -9.48 20.47
N ASP A 153 -6.84 -9.43 20.37
CA ASP A 153 -6.12 -8.24 19.90
C ASP A 153 -6.05 -8.14 18.38
N GLU A 154 -6.07 -9.26 17.64
CA GLU A 154 -6.23 -9.21 16.17
C GLU A 154 -7.58 -8.63 15.77
N ILE A 155 -8.67 -9.09 16.41
CA ILE A 155 -10.00 -8.55 16.17
C ILE A 155 -10.11 -7.09 16.65
N LYS A 156 -9.40 -6.71 17.72
CA LYS A 156 -9.27 -5.30 18.13
C LYS A 156 -8.65 -4.46 17.02
N CYS A 157 -7.54 -4.91 16.41
CA CYS A 157 -6.88 -4.20 15.32
C CYS A 157 -7.81 -4.07 14.11
N LEU A 158 -8.50 -5.14 13.69
CA LEU A 158 -9.46 -5.06 12.59
C LEU A 158 -10.63 -4.09 12.88
N LYS A 159 -11.14 -4.06 14.12
CA LYS A 159 -12.16 -3.08 14.53
C LYS A 159 -11.64 -1.65 14.43
N VAL A 160 -10.40 -1.39 14.85
CA VAL A 160 -9.77 -0.07 14.70
C VAL A 160 -9.67 0.30 13.22
N ILE A 161 -9.18 -0.60 12.35
CA ILE A 161 -9.06 -0.34 10.91
C ILE A 161 -10.42 0.04 10.29
N ASN A 162 -11.48 -0.69 10.64
CA ASN A 162 -12.83 -0.39 10.16
C ASN A 162 -13.35 0.96 10.70
N GLU A 163 -13.01 1.32 11.93
CA GLU A 163 -13.37 2.62 12.51
C GLU A 163 -12.63 3.77 11.82
N LEU A 164 -11.35 3.58 11.47
CA LEU A 164 -10.59 4.53 10.66
C LEU A 164 -11.24 4.75 9.29
N ASN A 165 -11.62 3.67 8.60
CA ASN A 165 -12.31 3.75 7.31
C ASN A 165 -13.65 4.52 7.36
N LYS A 166 -14.35 4.45 8.50
CA LYS A 166 -15.61 5.18 8.71
C LYS A 166 -15.39 6.66 9.04
N ARG A 167 -14.36 6.96 9.82
CA ARG A 167 -14.14 8.30 10.38
C ARG A 167 -13.24 9.20 9.54
N HIS A 168 -12.36 8.62 8.73
CA HIS A 168 -11.44 9.36 7.89
C HIS A 168 -11.90 9.43 6.43
N ILE A 169 -11.44 10.42 5.67
CA ILE A 169 -11.84 10.60 4.28
C ILE A 169 -11.10 9.67 3.31
N VAL A 170 -9.86 9.28 3.65
CA VAL A 170 -9.06 8.25 2.97
C VAL A 170 -9.80 6.92 3.07
N ASP A 171 -9.92 6.20 1.96
CA ASP A 171 -10.50 4.86 1.97
C ASP A 171 -9.47 3.88 2.54
N VAL A 172 -9.83 3.11 3.57
CA VAL A 172 -8.95 2.15 4.25
C VAL A 172 -9.45 0.73 3.99
N VAL A 173 -8.58 -0.11 3.41
CA VAL A 173 -8.89 -1.49 3.02
C VAL A 173 -8.33 -2.46 4.07
N PRO A 174 -9.17 -3.23 4.78
CA PRO A 174 -8.72 -4.05 5.90
C PRO A 174 -8.17 -5.42 5.46
N THR A 175 -7.01 -5.78 5.99
CA THR A 175 -6.38 -7.09 5.81
C THR A 175 -6.13 -7.76 7.15
N PHE A 176 -6.56 -9.02 7.29
CA PHE A 176 -6.21 -9.85 8.44
C PHE A 176 -4.81 -10.45 8.24
N LEU A 177 -3.92 -10.21 9.20
CA LEU A 177 -2.57 -10.77 9.25
C LEU A 177 -2.29 -11.37 10.64
N GLY A 178 -3.14 -12.29 11.11
CA GLY A 178 -2.85 -13.02 12.36
C GLY A 178 -1.55 -13.81 12.28
N ALA A 179 -1.15 -14.22 11.07
CA ALA A 179 0.09 -14.93 10.79
C ALA A 179 1.26 -13.99 10.45
N HIS A 180 1.48 -12.97 11.28
CA HIS A 180 2.58 -12.01 11.10
C HIS A 180 3.89 -12.49 11.75
N ALA A 181 3.80 -13.11 12.92
CA ALA A 181 4.92 -13.68 13.64
C ALA A 181 4.43 -14.74 14.62
N ILE A 182 5.34 -15.60 15.08
CA ILE A 182 5.04 -16.55 16.15
C ILE A 182 5.15 -15.82 17.49
N PRO A 183 4.05 -15.63 18.23
CA PRO A 183 4.10 -14.93 19.51
C PRO A 183 4.87 -15.76 20.55
N SER A 184 5.45 -15.10 21.54
CA SER A 184 6.43 -15.72 22.44
C SER A 184 5.88 -16.93 23.20
N GLU A 185 4.57 -16.98 23.45
CA GLU A 185 3.90 -18.10 24.13
C GLU A 185 3.86 -19.39 23.28
N PHE A 186 4.17 -19.30 21.97
CA PHE A 186 4.13 -20.40 21.00
C PHE A 186 5.49 -20.69 20.34
N LYS A 187 6.59 -20.12 20.86
CA LYS A 187 7.95 -20.27 20.29
C LYS A 187 8.39 -21.73 20.10
N SER A 188 7.93 -22.65 20.96
CA SER A 188 8.25 -24.09 20.88
C SER A 188 7.24 -24.93 20.09
N ASN A 189 6.12 -24.34 19.63
CA ASN A 189 5.07 -25.05 18.93
C ASN A 189 4.30 -24.14 17.96
N HIS A 190 4.88 -23.93 16.77
CA HIS A 190 4.30 -23.08 15.73
C HIS A 190 2.97 -23.64 15.22
N ASP A 191 2.82 -24.95 15.08
CA ASP A 191 1.60 -25.57 14.55
C ASP A 191 0.39 -25.33 15.45
N LYS A 192 0.58 -25.31 16.78
CA LYS A 192 -0.49 -24.93 17.71
C LYS A 192 -0.93 -23.47 17.50
N TYR A 193 -0.01 -22.58 17.11
CA TYR A 193 -0.36 -21.20 16.76
C TYR A 193 -1.11 -21.11 15.43
N VAL A 194 -0.71 -21.92 14.44
CA VAL A 194 -1.44 -22.06 13.17
C VAL A 194 -2.87 -22.54 13.42
N ASP A 195 -3.05 -23.52 14.30
CA ASP A 195 -4.39 -24.01 14.69
C ASP A 195 -5.20 -22.93 15.43
N LEU A 196 -4.57 -22.10 16.26
CA LEU A 196 -5.23 -20.96 16.90
C LEU A 196 -5.69 -19.92 15.86
N ILE A 197 -4.87 -19.62 14.84
CA ILE A 197 -5.25 -18.73 13.75
C ILE A 197 -6.49 -19.29 13.05
N ILE A 198 -6.45 -20.57 12.68
CA ILE A 198 -7.50 -21.22 11.89
C ILE A 198 -8.80 -21.38 12.66
N ASN A 199 -8.73 -21.87 13.90
CA ASN A 199 -9.92 -22.26 14.65
C ASN A 199 -10.49 -21.11 15.49
N ASP A 200 -9.68 -20.13 15.90
CA ASP A 200 -10.09 -19.10 16.85
C ASP A 200 -10.04 -17.67 16.30
N MET A 201 -9.24 -17.39 15.27
CA MET A 201 -9.12 -16.03 14.70
C MET A 201 -9.90 -15.88 13.39
N LEU A 202 -9.67 -16.76 12.41
CA LEU A 202 -10.35 -16.71 11.10
C LEU A 202 -11.88 -16.69 11.23
N PRO A 203 -12.55 -17.48 12.08
CA PRO A 203 -14.01 -17.43 12.20
C PRO A 203 -14.52 -16.10 12.76
N LYS A 204 -13.67 -15.31 13.41
CA LYS A 204 -14.02 -14.03 14.05
C LYS A 204 -13.73 -12.83 13.16
N THR A 205 -13.06 -13.01 12.01
CA THR A 205 -12.83 -11.90 11.07
C THR A 205 -14.16 -11.39 10.51
N GLY A 206 -15.10 -12.28 10.18
CA GLY A 206 -16.41 -11.91 9.64
C GLY A 206 -16.26 -10.94 8.47
N ASN A 207 -16.97 -9.81 8.53
CA ASN A 207 -16.86 -8.73 7.55
C ASN A 207 -15.82 -7.65 7.92
N LEU A 208 -14.95 -7.90 8.90
CA LEU A 208 -13.95 -6.94 9.35
C LEU A 208 -12.69 -6.90 8.47
N ALA A 209 -12.48 -7.89 7.60
CA ALA A 209 -11.34 -7.96 6.69
C ALA A 209 -11.79 -8.39 5.29
N GLU A 210 -11.11 -7.87 4.27
CA GLU A 210 -11.29 -8.29 2.88
C GLU A 210 -10.24 -9.33 2.46
N PHE A 211 -9.05 -9.26 3.07
CA PHE A 211 -7.91 -10.11 2.74
C PHE A 211 -7.42 -10.92 3.94
N CYS A 212 -6.78 -12.05 3.63
CA CYS A 212 -5.98 -12.85 4.58
C CYS A 212 -4.54 -12.86 4.09
N ASP A 213 -3.62 -12.43 4.93
CA ASP A 213 -2.19 -12.34 4.64
C ASP A 213 -1.39 -13.25 5.59
N VAL A 214 -0.18 -13.60 5.20
CA VAL A 214 0.74 -14.45 5.96
C VAL A 214 2.18 -14.05 5.69
N PHE A 215 3.00 -14.06 6.74
CA PHE A 215 4.45 -13.90 6.60
C PHE A 215 5.15 -15.23 6.36
N CYS A 216 5.28 -15.59 5.08
CA CYS A 216 5.90 -16.85 4.64
C CYS A 216 7.42 -16.71 4.60
N GLU A 217 8.06 -16.91 5.75
CA GLU A 217 9.48 -16.68 5.94
C GLU A 217 10.13 -17.74 6.84
N LYS A 218 11.43 -17.97 6.65
CA LYS A 218 12.25 -18.84 7.49
C LYS A 218 12.11 -18.46 8.95
N ASN A 219 11.86 -19.46 9.80
CA ASN A 219 11.61 -19.33 11.24
C ASN A 219 10.32 -18.57 11.62
N VAL A 220 9.44 -18.26 10.65
CA VAL A 220 8.14 -17.65 10.91
C VAL A 220 7.03 -18.63 10.56
N PHE A 221 6.57 -18.67 9.31
CA PHE A 221 5.63 -19.66 8.79
C PHE A 221 6.21 -20.36 7.56
N THR A 222 6.15 -21.70 7.55
CA THR A 222 6.57 -22.50 6.41
C THR A 222 5.56 -22.39 5.25
N ILE A 223 5.96 -22.83 4.06
CA ILE A 223 5.08 -22.93 2.88
C ILE A 223 3.81 -23.74 3.18
N GLU A 224 3.93 -24.84 3.93
CA GLU A 224 2.79 -25.70 4.28
C GLU A 224 1.83 -24.98 5.24
N GLN A 225 2.37 -24.31 6.26
CA GLN A 225 1.57 -23.54 7.21
C GLN A 225 0.89 -22.35 6.54
N ALA A 226 1.62 -21.60 5.71
CA ALA A 226 1.09 -20.50 4.93
C ALA A 226 -0.04 -20.96 4.00
N ARG A 227 0.15 -22.08 3.28
CA ARG A 227 -0.91 -22.67 2.44
C ARG A 227 -2.16 -22.99 3.27
N LYS A 228 -1.99 -23.68 4.39
CA LYS A 228 -3.10 -24.07 5.28
C LYS A 228 -3.88 -22.84 5.72
N ILE A 229 -3.21 -21.79 6.21
CA ILE A 229 -3.85 -20.55 6.68
C ILE A 229 -4.62 -19.86 5.55
N LEU A 230 -4.01 -19.70 4.38
CA LEU A 230 -4.64 -19.00 3.26
C LEU A 230 -5.83 -19.79 2.69
N ASP A 231 -5.73 -21.12 2.58
CA ASP A 231 -6.81 -21.96 2.08
C ASP A 231 -8.00 -22.01 3.06
N GLU A 232 -7.75 -22.01 4.37
CA GLU A 232 -8.81 -21.85 5.38
C GLU A 232 -9.41 -20.43 5.34
N GLY A 233 -8.59 -19.39 5.16
CA GLY A 233 -9.06 -18.00 5.04
C GLY A 233 -10.06 -17.80 3.91
N LYS A 234 -9.86 -18.46 2.77
CA LYS A 234 -10.80 -18.44 1.63
C LYS A 234 -12.18 -18.96 1.99
N LYS A 235 -12.29 -19.93 2.89
CA LYS A 235 -13.59 -20.47 3.33
C LYS A 235 -14.43 -19.44 4.08
N PHE A 236 -13.78 -18.41 4.62
CA PHE A 236 -14.42 -17.25 5.25
C PHE A 236 -14.57 -16.04 4.31
N GLY A 237 -14.34 -16.23 3.00
CA GLY A 237 -14.48 -15.18 1.99
C GLY A 237 -13.31 -14.19 1.90
N LEU A 238 -12.19 -14.49 2.57
CA LEU A 238 -11.00 -13.63 2.54
C LEU A 238 -10.17 -13.92 1.29
N THR A 239 -9.78 -12.87 0.57
CA THR A 239 -8.89 -13.00 -0.58
C THR A 239 -7.42 -13.12 -0.12
N PRO A 240 -6.63 -14.10 -0.61
CA PRO A 240 -5.25 -14.27 -0.14
C PRO A 240 -4.31 -13.13 -0.56
N LYS A 241 -3.38 -12.78 0.34
CA LYS A 241 -2.17 -11.97 0.12
C LYS A 241 -0.99 -12.68 0.81
N MET A 242 0.25 -12.25 0.54
CA MET A 242 1.41 -12.88 1.15
C MET A 242 2.61 -11.94 1.25
N HIS A 243 3.21 -11.83 2.42
CA HIS A 243 4.60 -11.38 2.52
C HIS A 243 5.51 -12.55 2.12
N ALA A 244 6.19 -12.42 0.99
CA ALA A 244 6.88 -13.50 0.32
C ALA A 244 8.35 -13.15 0.06
N ASP A 245 9.23 -14.09 0.41
CA ASP A 245 10.64 -14.08 0.07
C ASP A 245 11.35 -12.74 0.41
N GLU A 246 11.13 -12.22 1.61
CA GLU A 246 11.73 -10.94 2.05
C GLU A 246 13.21 -11.12 2.39
N LEU A 247 13.53 -12.06 3.28
CA LEU A 247 14.87 -12.27 3.82
C LEU A 247 15.53 -13.51 3.20
N TYR A 248 14.74 -14.54 2.91
CA TYR A 248 15.21 -15.77 2.27
C TYR A 248 14.33 -16.15 1.07
N CYS A 249 14.91 -16.89 0.12
CA CYS A 249 14.12 -17.52 -0.95
C CYS A 249 13.42 -18.75 -0.36
N THR A 250 12.17 -18.60 0.09
CA THR A 250 11.38 -19.66 0.75
C THR A 250 10.43 -20.37 -0.20
N GLY A 251 10.17 -19.79 -1.37
CA GLY A 251 9.17 -20.25 -2.34
C GLY A 251 7.81 -19.56 -2.17
N GLY A 252 7.79 -18.43 -1.46
CA GLY A 252 6.55 -17.68 -1.19
C GLY A 252 5.91 -17.16 -2.47
N ALA A 253 6.71 -16.65 -3.42
CA ALA A 253 6.24 -16.20 -4.73
C ALA A 253 5.56 -17.33 -5.52
N GLU A 254 6.12 -18.54 -5.52
CA GLU A 254 5.51 -19.73 -6.10
C GLU A 254 4.17 -20.05 -5.41
N LEU A 255 4.16 -20.10 -4.09
CA LEU A 255 2.95 -20.40 -3.32
C LEU A 255 1.85 -19.39 -3.59
N ALA A 256 2.15 -18.09 -3.63
CA ALA A 256 1.18 -17.03 -3.92
C ALA A 256 0.48 -17.22 -5.27
N SER A 257 1.22 -17.69 -6.29
CA SER A 257 0.65 -18.02 -7.61
C SER A 257 -0.28 -19.25 -7.59
N GLU A 258 -0.06 -20.17 -6.65
CA GLU A 258 -0.80 -21.42 -6.52
C GLU A 258 -2.05 -21.25 -5.65
N THR A 259 -1.97 -20.40 -4.62
CA THR A 259 -3.09 -20.09 -3.73
C THR A 259 -4.02 -19.00 -4.29
N GLY A 260 -3.69 -18.40 -5.43
CA GLY A 260 -4.53 -17.36 -6.04
C GLY A 260 -4.51 -16.07 -5.23
N CYS A 261 -3.35 -15.71 -4.67
CA CYS A 261 -3.18 -14.41 -4.04
C CYS A 261 -3.46 -13.28 -5.03
N ILE A 262 -4.08 -12.20 -4.56
CA ILE A 262 -4.21 -10.97 -5.34
C ILE A 262 -2.84 -10.27 -5.48
N SER A 263 -2.00 -10.38 -4.44
CA SER A 263 -0.61 -9.92 -4.46
C SER A 263 0.32 -10.82 -3.66
N ALA A 264 1.60 -10.73 -4.00
CA ALA A 264 2.69 -11.10 -3.10
C ALA A 264 3.63 -9.92 -2.94
N ASP A 265 4.13 -9.73 -1.71
CA ASP A 265 4.69 -8.49 -1.22
C ASP A 265 6.15 -8.73 -0.77
N HIS A 266 6.98 -7.68 -0.76
CA HIS A 266 8.45 -7.71 -0.62
C HIS A 266 9.20 -8.24 -1.85
N LEU A 267 9.31 -9.57 -2.00
CA LEU A 267 10.00 -10.24 -3.11
C LEU A 267 11.48 -9.87 -3.26
N LEU A 268 12.19 -9.56 -2.17
CA LEU A 268 13.62 -9.18 -2.20
C LEU A 268 14.53 -10.36 -2.57
N ARG A 269 14.09 -11.59 -2.27
CA ARG A 269 14.81 -12.85 -2.49
C ARG A 269 14.00 -13.86 -3.31
N ALA A 270 12.90 -13.42 -3.93
CA ALA A 270 12.04 -14.27 -4.74
C ALA A 270 12.82 -14.93 -5.89
N SER A 271 12.50 -16.20 -6.15
CA SER A 271 13.10 -16.97 -7.24
C SER A 271 12.58 -16.50 -8.60
N ASP A 272 13.38 -16.67 -9.65
CA ASP A 272 12.93 -16.40 -11.03
C ASP A 272 11.72 -17.26 -11.43
N THR A 273 11.62 -18.47 -10.89
CA THR A 273 10.48 -19.37 -11.11
C THR A 273 9.21 -18.80 -10.48
N GLY A 274 9.29 -18.35 -9.22
CA GLY A 274 8.18 -17.73 -8.51
C GLY A 274 7.65 -16.50 -9.23
N ILE A 275 8.54 -15.58 -9.61
CA ILE A 275 8.16 -14.36 -10.34
C ILE A 275 7.48 -14.67 -11.68
N LYS A 276 8.00 -15.64 -12.45
CA LYS A 276 7.38 -16.05 -13.73
C LYS A 276 6.02 -16.71 -13.52
N LYS A 277 5.85 -17.51 -12.47
CA LYS A 277 4.54 -18.10 -12.13
C LYS A 277 3.52 -17.02 -11.72
N MET A 278 3.93 -16.07 -10.88
CA MET A 278 3.10 -14.92 -10.50
C MET A 278 2.66 -14.11 -11.73
N ALA A 279 3.58 -13.78 -12.62
CA ALA A 279 3.28 -13.07 -13.87
C ALA A 279 2.25 -13.81 -14.72
N LYS A 280 2.41 -15.13 -14.88
CA LYS A 280 1.45 -15.97 -15.61
C LYS A 280 0.06 -16.01 -14.97
N LYS A 281 -0.03 -15.89 -13.65
CA LYS A 281 -1.28 -15.94 -12.88
C LYS A 281 -1.91 -14.57 -12.65
N GLY A 282 -1.23 -13.48 -13.01
CA GLY A 282 -1.71 -12.12 -12.78
C GLY A 282 -1.63 -11.70 -11.31
N VAL A 283 -0.81 -12.36 -10.49
CA VAL A 283 -0.55 -11.93 -9.10
C VAL A 283 0.29 -10.66 -9.15
N VAL A 284 -0.14 -9.60 -8.48
CA VAL A 284 0.61 -8.34 -8.42
C VAL A 284 1.80 -8.48 -7.47
N GLY A 285 3.00 -8.15 -7.92
CA GLY A 285 4.18 -8.03 -7.06
C GLY A 285 4.23 -6.65 -6.41
N VAL A 286 4.03 -6.57 -5.10
CA VAL A 286 4.10 -5.30 -4.35
C VAL A 286 5.50 -5.15 -3.78
N LEU A 287 6.28 -4.23 -4.34
CA LEU A 287 7.66 -3.99 -3.94
C LEU A 287 7.73 -2.88 -2.90
N LEU A 288 8.55 -3.10 -1.86
CA LEU A 288 8.60 -2.27 -0.66
C LEU A 288 9.99 -1.62 -0.48
N PRO A 289 10.36 -0.62 -1.30
CA PRO A 289 11.69 -0.02 -1.24
C PRO A 289 11.97 0.69 0.08
N GLY A 290 10.93 1.18 0.78
CA GLY A 290 11.08 1.79 2.11
C GLY A 290 11.66 0.80 3.13
N THR A 291 11.23 -0.45 3.09
CA THR A 291 11.75 -1.52 3.92
C THR A 291 13.24 -1.73 3.64
N SER A 292 13.63 -1.96 2.37
CA SER A 292 15.03 -2.12 1.99
C SER A 292 15.90 -0.93 2.42
N PHE A 293 15.39 0.30 2.28
CA PHE A 293 16.09 1.50 2.72
C PHE A 293 16.31 1.54 4.24
N THR A 294 15.27 1.24 5.04
CA THR A 294 15.31 1.35 6.50
C THR A 294 15.97 0.16 7.20
N THR A 295 16.08 -0.98 6.52
CA THR A 295 16.83 -2.16 6.99
C THR A 295 18.24 -2.23 6.40
N MET A 296 18.59 -1.35 5.47
CA MET A 296 19.87 -1.35 4.75
C MET A 296 20.10 -2.65 3.97
N GLU A 297 19.01 -3.28 3.54
CA GLU A 297 19.02 -4.51 2.77
C GLU A 297 19.06 -4.23 1.26
N LYS A 298 19.44 -5.25 0.49
CA LYS A 298 19.36 -5.19 -0.97
C LYS A 298 17.89 -5.11 -1.43
N TYR A 299 17.63 -4.17 -2.34
CA TYR A 299 16.32 -3.96 -2.98
C TYR A 299 15.90 -5.14 -3.88
N ALA A 300 14.59 -5.30 -4.04
CA ALA A 300 14.01 -6.19 -5.04
C ALA A 300 14.40 -5.75 -6.47
N ASP A 301 14.59 -6.72 -7.37
CA ASP A 301 15.02 -6.48 -8.74
C ASP A 301 13.83 -6.13 -9.66
N ALA A 302 13.29 -4.92 -9.49
CA ALA A 302 12.12 -4.47 -10.25
C ALA A 302 12.32 -4.55 -11.76
N ARG A 303 13.50 -4.20 -12.27
CA ARG A 303 13.79 -4.28 -13.71
C ARG A 303 13.62 -5.70 -14.23
N LYS A 304 14.16 -6.70 -13.52
CA LYS A 304 13.97 -8.11 -13.88
C LYS A 304 12.49 -8.52 -13.81
N TYR A 305 11.77 -8.10 -12.76
CA TYR A 305 10.36 -8.49 -12.57
C TYR A 305 9.45 -7.91 -13.65
N ILE A 306 9.64 -6.62 -13.98
CA ILE A 306 8.95 -5.95 -15.09
C ILE A 306 9.25 -6.66 -16.41
N ASN A 307 10.52 -7.01 -16.68
CA ASN A 307 10.91 -7.73 -17.90
C ASN A 307 10.26 -9.13 -18.00
N TYR A 308 10.05 -9.82 -16.88
CA TYR A 308 9.29 -11.07 -16.82
C TYR A 308 7.78 -10.88 -17.04
N GLY A 309 7.29 -9.64 -17.09
CA GLY A 309 5.88 -9.33 -17.26
C GLY A 309 5.07 -9.45 -15.98
N LEU A 310 5.73 -9.41 -14.82
CA LEU A 310 5.03 -9.30 -13.55
C LEU A 310 4.33 -7.92 -13.47
N PRO A 311 3.04 -7.84 -13.11
CA PRO A 311 2.45 -6.58 -12.69
C PRO A 311 3.12 -6.12 -11.40
N VAL A 312 3.79 -4.97 -11.44
CA VAL A 312 4.49 -4.42 -10.27
C VAL A 312 3.72 -3.25 -9.69
N ALA A 313 3.51 -3.29 -8.37
CA ALA A 313 3.01 -2.18 -7.56
C ALA A 313 4.08 -1.75 -6.55
N LEU A 314 3.96 -0.53 -6.04
CA LEU A 314 4.80 0.01 -4.98
C LEU A 314 3.94 0.31 -3.76
N ALA A 315 4.51 0.13 -2.57
CA ALA A 315 3.88 0.52 -1.31
C ALA A 315 4.90 1.05 -0.32
N SER A 316 4.40 1.74 0.71
CA SER A 316 5.25 2.31 1.73
C SER A 316 5.81 1.28 2.71
N ASP A 317 5.06 0.20 2.93
CA ASP A 317 5.24 -0.68 4.08
C ASP A 317 5.31 0.14 5.39
N PHE A 318 4.41 1.12 5.54
CA PHE A 318 4.40 1.94 6.74
C PHE A 318 4.13 1.08 7.97
N ASN A 319 5.15 0.93 8.81
CA ASN A 319 5.14 0.12 10.01
C ASN A 319 6.17 0.67 11.02
N PRO A 320 6.19 0.23 12.29
CA PRO A 320 7.11 0.81 13.27
C PRO A 320 8.61 0.58 12.98
N ASN A 321 8.98 -0.34 12.09
CA ASN A 321 10.34 -0.54 11.59
C ASN A 321 10.65 0.30 10.33
N CYS A 322 9.64 0.57 9.49
CA CYS A 322 9.70 1.43 8.31
C CYS A 322 8.75 2.64 8.47
N TRP A 323 9.27 3.73 9.04
CA TRP A 323 8.48 4.94 9.30
C TRP A 323 8.37 5.87 8.09
N ILE A 324 8.07 5.31 6.92
CA ILE A 324 7.87 6.06 5.67
C ILE A 324 6.39 5.93 5.31
N ASN A 325 5.66 7.05 5.24
CA ASN A 325 4.25 7.09 4.83
C ASN A 325 4.00 8.04 3.64
N ASN A 326 5.08 8.39 2.92
CA ASN A 326 5.07 9.27 1.77
C ASN A 326 5.32 8.47 0.48
N MET A 327 4.27 8.25 -0.32
CA MET A 327 4.36 7.50 -1.58
C MET A 327 5.24 8.19 -2.63
N GLY A 328 5.34 9.52 -2.62
CA GLY A 328 6.31 10.24 -3.47
C GLY A 328 7.75 9.82 -3.18
N PHE A 329 8.12 9.69 -1.91
CA PHE A 329 9.45 9.19 -1.54
C PHE A 329 9.66 7.72 -1.94
N ILE A 330 8.63 6.89 -1.85
CA ILE A 330 8.65 5.50 -2.32
C ILE A 330 8.91 5.43 -3.83
N THR A 331 8.24 6.26 -4.64
CA THR A 331 8.52 6.32 -6.09
C THR A 331 9.96 6.71 -6.37
N ALA A 332 10.53 7.61 -5.56
CA ALA A 332 11.91 8.03 -5.72
C ALA A 332 12.90 6.90 -5.38
N LEU A 333 12.70 6.19 -4.27
CA LEU A 333 13.52 5.03 -3.93
C LEU A 333 13.46 3.96 -5.03
N ALA A 334 12.29 3.72 -5.62
CA ALA A 334 12.13 2.80 -6.74
C ALA A 334 12.91 3.25 -7.99
N CYS A 335 12.87 4.54 -8.32
CA CYS A 335 13.63 5.07 -9.46
C CYS A 335 15.15 4.95 -9.25
N TYR A 336 15.64 5.41 -8.10
CA TYR A 336 17.09 5.51 -7.85
C TYR A 336 17.73 4.16 -7.50
N ASN A 337 17.05 3.30 -6.74
CA ASN A 337 17.63 2.05 -6.23
C ASN A 337 17.14 0.79 -6.96
N MET A 338 15.95 0.82 -7.56
CA MET A 338 15.39 -0.32 -8.30
C MET A 338 15.37 -0.11 -9.82
N ARG A 339 15.87 1.05 -10.29
CA ARG A 339 16.00 1.41 -11.70
C ARG A 339 14.67 1.41 -12.46
N MET A 340 13.55 1.69 -11.78
CA MET A 340 12.27 1.97 -12.45
C MET A 340 12.31 3.35 -13.10
N THR A 341 11.58 3.55 -14.18
CA THR A 341 11.35 4.89 -14.73
C THR A 341 10.32 5.64 -13.89
N PRO A 342 10.26 6.98 -13.95
CA PRO A 342 9.22 7.75 -13.28
C PRO A 342 7.80 7.30 -13.68
N ALA A 343 7.58 6.94 -14.95
CA ALA A 343 6.28 6.48 -15.42
C ALA A 343 5.92 5.10 -14.85
N GLU A 344 6.86 4.15 -14.83
CA GLU A 344 6.66 2.85 -14.18
C GLU A 344 6.33 3.02 -12.70
N ALA A 345 7.03 3.92 -11.98
CA ALA A 345 6.80 4.16 -10.56
C ALA A 345 5.43 4.80 -10.29
N ILE A 346 4.95 5.70 -11.16
CA ILE A 346 3.60 6.28 -11.07
C ILE A 346 2.55 5.22 -11.33
N SER A 347 2.67 4.42 -12.40
CA SER A 347 1.77 3.30 -12.67
C SER A 347 1.73 2.30 -11.51
N ALA A 348 2.88 2.01 -10.90
CA ALA A 348 3.01 1.10 -9.77
C ALA A 348 2.40 1.64 -8.46
N SER A 349 2.38 2.95 -8.25
CA SER A 349 1.84 3.62 -7.05
C SER A 349 0.40 4.14 -7.21
N THR A 350 -0.23 3.86 -8.35
CA THR A 350 -1.61 4.24 -8.66
C THR A 350 -2.41 3.04 -9.14
N ILE A 351 -2.48 2.78 -10.45
CA ILE A 351 -3.40 1.78 -11.01
C ILE A 351 -3.00 0.36 -10.62
N ASN A 352 -1.73 -0.02 -10.67
CA ASN A 352 -1.30 -1.37 -10.27
C ASN A 352 -1.45 -1.59 -8.76
N ALA A 353 -1.22 -0.55 -7.95
CA ALA A 353 -1.52 -0.58 -6.53
C ALA A 353 -3.02 -0.78 -6.27
N ALA A 354 -3.90 -0.14 -7.04
CA ALA A 354 -5.35 -0.38 -6.94
C ALA A 354 -5.73 -1.83 -7.29
N PHE A 355 -5.10 -2.44 -8.30
CA PHE A 355 -5.26 -3.86 -8.61
C PHE A 355 -4.78 -4.78 -7.48
N ALA A 356 -3.67 -4.44 -6.79
CA ALA A 356 -3.12 -5.23 -5.68
C ALA A 356 -4.06 -5.35 -4.46
N ILE A 357 -5.10 -4.52 -4.40
CA ILE A 357 -6.10 -4.49 -3.32
C ILE A 357 -7.55 -4.54 -3.84
N GLY A 358 -7.74 -4.89 -5.13
CA GLY A 358 -9.05 -5.09 -5.73
C GLY A 358 -9.94 -3.85 -5.81
N LYS A 359 -9.33 -2.65 -5.90
CA LYS A 359 -10.04 -1.35 -5.95
C LYS A 359 -9.87 -0.63 -7.29
N GLU A 360 -9.35 -1.30 -8.32
CA GLU A 360 -9.08 -0.74 -9.64
C GLU A 360 -10.31 -0.10 -10.29
N LYS A 361 -11.52 -0.60 -10.00
CA LYS A 361 -12.78 -0.06 -10.57
C LYS A 361 -13.17 1.28 -9.98
N GLU A 362 -12.63 1.65 -8.83
CA GLU A 362 -13.01 2.86 -8.10
C GLU A 362 -11.90 3.91 -8.06
N VAL A 363 -10.63 3.50 -8.00
CA VAL A 363 -9.47 4.39 -7.79
C VAL A 363 -8.25 3.95 -8.63
N GLY A 364 -7.16 4.72 -8.57
CA GLY A 364 -5.88 4.40 -9.22
C GLY A 364 -5.74 4.92 -10.65
N SER A 365 -6.80 5.46 -11.25
CA SER A 365 -6.76 6.15 -12.55
C SER A 365 -7.82 7.24 -12.62
N LEU A 366 -7.63 8.20 -13.54
CA LEU A 366 -8.62 9.21 -13.86
C LEU A 366 -9.44 8.72 -15.05
N GLU A 367 -10.64 8.24 -14.77
CA GLU A 367 -11.58 7.74 -15.78
C GLU A 367 -13.00 8.13 -15.44
N PRO A 368 -13.85 8.51 -16.43
CA PRO A 368 -15.25 8.76 -16.18
C PRO A 368 -15.91 7.61 -15.42
N GLY A 369 -16.63 7.95 -14.35
CA GLY A 369 -17.27 6.99 -13.46
C GLY A 369 -16.46 6.60 -12.22
N LYS A 370 -15.12 6.74 -12.21
CA LYS A 370 -14.30 6.48 -11.01
C LYS A 370 -14.45 7.58 -9.96
N LYS A 371 -14.05 7.31 -8.72
CA LYS A 371 -14.04 8.33 -7.65
C LYS A 371 -13.14 9.49 -8.06
N ALA A 372 -13.55 10.70 -7.73
CA ALA A 372 -12.72 11.89 -7.96
C ALA A 372 -11.67 12.02 -6.84
N ASP A 373 -10.67 11.13 -6.91
CA ASP A 373 -9.49 11.11 -6.07
C ASP A 373 -8.29 11.58 -6.91
N ILE A 374 -7.89 12.83 -6.72
CA ILE A 374 -7.03 13.57 -7.66
C ILE A 374 -5.97 14.34 -6.87
N LEU A 375 -4.73 14.31 -7.35
CA LEU A 375 -3.63 15.15 -6.87
C LEU A 375 -3.38 16.26 -7.87
N ILE A 376 -3.11 17.45 -7.34
CA ILE A 376 -2.45 18.53 -8.07
C ILE A 376 -1.08 18.72 -7.43
N LEU A 377 -0.04 18.59 -8.24
CA LEU A 377 1.35 18.59 -7.81
C LEU A 377 2.05 19.86 -8.27
N ASN A 378 2.81 20.51 -7.38
CA ASN A 378 3.55 21.74 -7.68
C ASN A 378 4.87 21.46 -8.40
N VAL A 379 4.76 20.80 -9.56
CA VAL A 379 5.88 20.42 -10.42
C VAL A 379 5.49 20.61 -11.88
N PRO A 380 6.44 20.93 -12.77
CA PRO A 380 6.15 21.23 -14.16
C PRO A 380 5.87 19.98 -15.01
N ASN A 381 6.35 18.81 -14.56
CA ASN A 381 6.21 17.54 -15.26
C ASN A 381 6.27 16.35 -14.29
N TYR A 382 5.85 15.17 -14.74
CA TYR A 382 5.74 13.97 -13.89
C TYR A 382 7.11 13.41 -13.47
N GLU A 383 8.15 13.61 -14.28
CA GLU A 383 9.52 13.19 -13.98
C GLU A 383 10.08 13.90 -12.74
N SER A 384 9.59 15.10 -12.46
CA SER A 384 9.94 15.87 -11.26
C SER A 384 9.50 15.22 -9.95
N ILE A 385 8.50 14.32 -9.98
CA ILE A 385 7.92 13.68 -8.78
C ILE A 385 8.98 12.86 -8.03
N PRO A 386 9.62 11.84 -8.64
CA PRO A 386 10.70 11.11 -7.98
C PRO A 386 12.03 11.89 -7.95
N TYR A 387 12.23 12.87 -8.84
CA TYR A 387 13.48 13.62 -8.93
C TYR A 387 13.69 14.62 -7.78
N ARG A 388 12.62 15.30 -7.32
CA ARG A 388 12.68 16.29 -6.22
C ARG A 388 12.67 15.60 -4.84
N LEU A 389 13.73 14.85 -4.56
CA LEU A 389 13.93 14.10 -3.32
C LEU A 389 13.78 14.97 -2.07
N GLY A 390 12.99 14.50 -1.10
CA GLY A 390 12.80 15.17 0.19
C GLY A 390 11.94 16.44 0.13
N MET A 391 11.47 16.84 -1.06
CA MET A 391 10.55 17.96 -1.22
C MET A 391 9.12 17.44 -1.27
N GLY A 392 8.21 18.03 -0.50
CA GLY A 392 6.78 17.79 -0.67
C GLY A 392 6.31 18.37 -2.01
N VAL A 393 5.91 17.51 -2.96
CA VAL A 393 5.42 17.94 -4.28
C VAL A 393 3.90 18.06 -4.35
N VAL A 394 3.18 17.52 -3.37
CA VAL A 394 1.72 17.56 -3.29
C VAL A 394 1.27 18.94 -2.84
N ASP A 395 0.52 19.63 -3.68
CA ASP A 395 -0.06 20.95 -3.38
C ASP A 395 -1.51 20.81 -2.93
N THR A 396 -2.32 20.12 -3.74
CA THR A 396 -3.75 19.95 -3.49
C THR A 396 -4.11 18.48 -3.58
N VAL A 397 -4.92 18.00 -2.62
CA VAL A 397 -5.54 16.67 -2.65
C VAL A 397 -7.04 16.84 -2.70
N ILE A 398 -7.64 16.20 -3.70
CA ILE A 398 -9.08 16.08 -3.87
C ILE A 398 -9.45 14.64 -3.58
N LYS A 399 -10.36 14.40 -2.64
CA LYS A 399 -10.86 13.08 -2.27
C LYS A 399 -12.37 13.07 -2.39
N LYS A 400 -12.94 12.13 -3.15
CA LYS A 400 -14.38 12.07 -3.44
C LYS A 400 -14.91 13.43 -3.94
N GLY A 401 -14.13 14.12 -4.78
CA GLY A 401 -14.49 15.42 -5.36
C GLY A 401 -14.40 16.63 -4.42
N LYS A 402 -13.97 16.45 -3.17
CA LYS A 402 -13.78 17.53 -2.19
C LYS A 402 -12.30 17.84 -2.03
N VAL A 403 -11.95 19.13 -2.02
CA VAL A 403 -10.59 19.58 -1.70
C VAL A 403 -10.35 19.39 -0.20
N VAL A 404 -9.44 18.51 0.17
CA VAL A 404 -9.12 18.12 1.56
C VAL A 404 -7.71 18.51 1.98
N VAL A 405 -6.82 18.75 1.01
CA VAL A 405 -5.52 19.40 1.21
C VAL A 405 -5.41 20.51 0.18
N GLU A 406 -4.90 21.68 0.57
CA GLU A 406 -4.60 22.78 -0.34
C GLU A 406 -3.34 23.51 0.17
N GLU A 407 -2.44 23.89 -0.74
CA GLU A 407 -1.13 24.46 -0.41
C GLU A 407 -0.33 23.64 0.63
N GLY A 408 -0.45 22.31 0.56
CA GLY A 408 0.22 21.38 1.48
C GLY A 408 -0.32 21.39 2.91
N LYS A 409 -1.54 21.89 3.14
CA LYS A 409 -2.21 21.93 4.46
C LYS A 409 -3.56 21.24 4.43
N LEU A 410 -3.89 20.50 5.50
CA LEU A 410 -5.20 19.89 5.67
C LEU A 410 -6.30 20.95 5.77
N ARG A 411 -7.39 20.76 5.03
CA ARG A 411 -8.64 21.51 5.18
C ARG A 411 -9.56 20.72 6.10
N LYS A 412 -9.82 21.28 7.29
CA LYS A 412 -10.76 20.73 8.27
C LYS A 412 -12.21 20.97 7.84
#